data_AF-A0A7G5BSV6-F1
#
_entry.id   AF-A0A7G5BSV6-F1
#
_cell.length_a   1.000
_cell.length_b   1.000
_cell.length_c   1.000
_cell.angle_alpha   90.00
_cell.angle_beta   90.00
_cell.angle_gamma   90.00
#
_symmetry.space_group_name_H-M   'P 1'
#
loop_
_entity.id
_entity.type
_entity.pdbx_description
1 polymer ?
#
loop_
_entity_poly.entity_id
_entity_poly.type
_entity_poly.pdbx_seq_one_letter_code
_entity_poly.pdbx_strand_id
1 'polypeptide(L)'
;MKMNWRKWIALLTLVVALLITALWQTGWMGLWKEGMAYIANDTKDFTDKSGYVIHGEYSVTIDLSDLASNVGKELYNDGDHKIYVAWVQNSGSANSGGYEIGFRSCGPYSLSGATLISGVHHQALGPQMFTSRNVAQMTAEYKGKSYNGSEAGHGGLNYKNGDDFSFYIFPSDAYADNEVTVNESGQVRIAISNLYKNVWSKV
;
A
#
# COMPACT_ATOMS: atom_id res chain seq x y z
N MET A 1 21.38 -31.06 -45.35
CA MET A 1 21.01 -29.68 -45.73
C MET A 1 21.35 -28.74 -44.58
N LYS A 2 22.49 -28.02 -44.62
CA LYS A 2 22.88 -27.08 -43.55
C LYS A 2 22.08 -25.80 -43.71
N MET A 3 21.08 -25.59 -42.87
CA MET A 3 20.27 -24.38 -42.91
C MET A 3 21.15 -23.18 -42.53
N ASN A 4 21.17 -22.16 -43.40
CA ASN A 4 21.97 -20.95 -43.24
C ASN A 4 21.61 -20.25 -41.91
N TRP A 5 22.60 -19.96 -41.08
CA TRP A 5 22.49 -19.25 -39.80
C TRP A 5 21.57 -18.02 -39.86
N ARG A 6 21.56 -17.28 -40.98
CA ARG A 6 20.66 -16.14 -41.20
C ARG A 6 19.16 -16.51 -41.18
N LYS A 7 18.81 -17.71 -41.67
CA LYS A 7 17.42 -18.22 -41.63
C LYS A 7 17.00 -18.58 -40.20
N TRP A 8 17.92 -19.09 -39.39
CA TRP A 8 17.67 -19.33 -37.96
C TRP A 8 17.43 -18.04 -37.19
N ILE A 9 18.24 -17.00 -37.45
CA ILE A 9 18.00 -15.68 -36.85
C ILE A 9 16.64 -15.14 -37.27
N ALA A 10 16.31 -15.15 -38.57
CA ALA A 10 15.04 -14.63 -39.04
C ALA A 10 13.83 -15.38 -38.44
N LEU A 11 13.91 -16.70 -38.36
CA LEU A 11 12.87 -17.52 -37.73
C LEU A 11 12.74 -17.20 -36.24
N LEU A 12 13.87 -17.09 -35.52
CA LEU A 12 13.88 -16.74 -34.10
C LEU A 12 13.26 -15.36 -33.86
N THR A 13 13.64 -14.35 -34.65
CA THR A 13 13.07 -13.00 -34.56
C THR A 13 11.57 -13.00 -34.80
N LEU A 14 11.08 -13.76 -35.78
CA LEU A 14 9.63 -13.89 -36.04
C LEU A 14 8.90 -14.54 -34.86
N VAL A 15 9.45 -15.61 -34.30
CA VAL A 15 8.86 -16.28 -33.12
C VAL A 15 8.82 -15.34 -31.93
N VAL A 16 9.91 -14.61 -31.66
CA VAL A 16 9.96 -13.62 -30.58
C VAL A 16 8.93 -12.51 -30.80
N ALA A 17 8.81 -12.00 -32.03
CA ALA A 17 7.82 -10.98 -32.37
C ALA A 17 6.38 -11.47 -32.13
N LEU A 18 6.07 -12.70 -32.53
CA LEU A 18 4.75 -13.32 -32.30
C LEU A 18 4.47 -13.56 -30.81
N LEU A 19 5.48 -13.92 -30.02
CA LEU A 19 5.34 -14.07 -28.56
C LEU A 19 5.08 -12.73 -27.88
N ILE A 20 5.80 -11.68 -28.27
CA ILE A 20 5.61 -10.33 -27.72
C ILE A 20 4.20 -9.81 -28.04
N THR A 21 3.72 -9.99 -29.28
CA THR A 21 2.36 -9.55 -29.64
C THR A 21 1.29 -10.34 -28.90
N ALA A 22 1.45 -11.66 -28.74
CA ALA A 22 0.55 -12.48 -27.94
C ALA A 22 0.51 -12.05 -26.46
N LEU A 23 1.66 -11.78 -25.85
CA LEU A 23 1.76 -11.27 -24.47
C LEU A 23 1.15 -9.86 -24.32
N TRP A 24 1.22 -9.04 -25.36
CA TRP A 24 0.57 -7.73 -25.37
C TRP A 24 -0.95 -7.85 -25.43
N GLN A 25 -1.47 -8.69 -26.33
CA GLN A 25 -2.92 -8.87 -26.52
C GLN A 25 -3.63 -9.48 -25.30
N THR A 26 -2.90 -10.25 -24.49
CA THR A 26 -3.44 -10.92 -23.30
C THR A 26 -3.39 -10.06 -22.03
N GLY A 27 -2.85 -8.84 -22.10
CA GLY A 27 -2.73 -7.94 -20.94
C GLY A 27 -1.57 -8.27 -19.99
N TRP A 28 -0.81 -9.36 -20.23
CA TRP A 28 0.33 -9.76 -19.39
C TRP A 28 1.41 -8.67 -19.30
N MET A 29 1.66 -7.93 -20.38
CA MET A 29 2.62 -6.82 -20.34
C MET A 29 2.15 -5.67 -19.45
N GLY A 30 0.86 -5.34 -19.46
CA GLY A 30 0.27 -4.32 -18.60
C GLY A 30 0.35 -4.74 -17.13
N LEU A 31 -0.09 -5.96 -16.83
CA LEU A 31 0.01 -6.54 -15.49
C LEU A 31 1.46 -6.62 -14.98
N TRP A 32 2.42 -6.95 -15.85
CA TRP A 32 3.83 -7.02 -15.47
C TRP A 32 4.42 -5.63 -15.18
N LYS A 33 4.04 -4.60 -15.95
CA LYS A 33 4.57 -3.24 -15.81
C LYS A 33 3.91 -2.49 -14.65
N GLU A 34 2.58 -2.52 -14.58
CA GLU A 34 1.76 -1.68 -13.70
C GLU A 34 1.18 -2.45 -12.50
N GLY A 35 1.20 -3.78 -12.53
CA GLY A 35 0.71 -4.61 -11.43
C GLY A 35 -0.78 -4.41 -11.17
N MET A 36 -1.14 -4.24 -9.89
CA MET A 36 -2.50 -4.02 -9.42
C MET A 36 -3.14 -2.76 -10.04
N ALA A 37 -2.36 -1.71 -10.32
CA ALA A 37 -2.87 -0.50 -10.96
C ALA A 37 -3.45 -0.76 -12.36
N TYR A 38 -2.92 -1.77 -13.09
CA TYR A 38 -3.47 -2.18 -14.38
C TYR A 38 -4.92 -2.62 -14.27
N ILE A 39 -5.26 -3.32 -13.18
CA ILE A 39 -6.62 -3.83 -12.91
C ILE A 39 -7.50 -2.70 -12.37
N ALA A 40 -7.01 -1.96 -11.39
CA ALA A 40 -7.78 -0.91 -10.72
C ALA A 40 -8.16 0.26 -11.65
N ASN A 41 -7.30 0.58 -12.63
CA ASN A 41 -7.55 1.66 -13.59
C ASN A 41 -8.44 1.21 -14.76
N ASP A 42 -8.63 -0.09 -14.97
CA ASP A 42 -9.51 -0.64 -15.99
C ASP A 42 -10.96 -0.73 -15.50
N THR A 43 -11.57 0.43 -15.31
CA THR A 43 -12.98 0.60 -14.92
C THR A 43 -14.00 0.09 -15.95
N LYS A 44 -13.54 -0.38 -17.11
CA LYS A 44 -14.41 -0.95 -18.15
C LYS A 44 -14.58 -2.44 -17.94
N ASP A 45 -13.47 -3.15 -17.71
CA ASP A 45 -13.48 -4.60 -17.55
C ASP A 45 -13.58 -5.02 -16.07
N PHE A 46 -13.29 -4.12 -15.12
CA PHE A 46 -13.33 -4.37 -13.68
C PHE A 46 -14.20 -3.38 -12.90
N THR A 47 -14.73 -3.83 -11.77
CA THR A 47 -15.50 -3.03 -10.80
C THR A 47 -14.96 -3.18 -9.38
N ASP A 48 -15.06 -2.10 -8.60
CA ASP A 48 -14.66 -1.94 -7.19
C ASP A 48 -15.81 -2.14 -6.18
N LYS A 49 -17.03 -2.44 -6.65
CA LYS A 49 -18.27 -2.47 -5.85
C LYS A 49 -18.29 -3.52 -4.72
N SER A 50 -17.41 -4.51 -4.79
CA SER A 50 -17.34 -5.60 -3.81
C SER A 50 -16.44 -5.27 -2.62
N GLY A 51 -15.89 -4.05 -2.55
CA GLY A 51 -15.09 -3.60 -1.43
C GLY A 51 -15.90 -3.36 -0.15
N TYR A 52 -15.25 -3.50 1.00
CA TYR A 52 -15.91 -3.31 2.31
C TYR A 52 -14.90 -2.98 3.42
N VAL A 53 -15.39 -2.34 4.50
CA VAL A 53 -14.59 -2.08 5.71
C VAL A 53 -14.37 -3.40 6.47
N ILE A 54 -13.13 -3.67 6.83
CA ILE A 54 -12.77 -4.77 7.73
C ILE A 54 -12.92 -4.28 9.17
N HIS A 55 -13.79 -4.96 9.91
CA HIS A 55 -13.94 -4.72 11.34
C HIS A 55 -12.77 -5.30 12.13
N GLY A 56 -12.37 -4.59 13.18
CA GLY A 56 -11.29 -4.98 14.08
C GLY A 56 -10.31 -3.85 14.34
N GLU A 57 -9.45 -4.10 15.31
CA GLU A 57 -8.31 -3.25 15.64
C GLU A 57 -7.05 -4.09 15.53
N TYR A 58 -6.05 -3.56 14.82
CA TYR A 58 -4.79 -4.24 14.55
C TYR A 58 -3.66 -3.41 15.14
N SER A 59 -2.72 -4.03 15.84
CA SER A 59 -1.70 -3.27 16.56
C SER A 59 -0.29 -3.76 16.33
N VAL A 60 0.64 -2.80 16.35
CA VAL A 60 2.08 -3.04 16.25
C VAL A 60 2.82 -2.17 17.27
N THR A 61 3.84 -2.72 17.91
CA THR A 61 4.68 -1.97 18.86
C THR A 61 5.93 -1.43 18.17
N ILE A 62 6.14 -0.12 18.29
CA ILE A 62 7.23 0.62 17.67
C ILE A 62 8.20 1.09 18.76
N ASP A 63 9.50 0.92 18.52
CA ASP A 63 10.57 1.44 19.38
C ASP A 63 11.02 2.80 18.86
N LEU A 64 10.77 3.85 19.63
CA LEU A 64 11.17 5.22 19.31
C LEU A 64 12.67 5.47 19.55
N SER A 65 13.35 4.57 20.27
CA SER A 65 14.80 4.63 20.54
C SER A 65 15.63 4.15 19.34
N ASP A 66 15.05 3.30 18.50
CA ASP A 66 15.65 2.81 17.25
C ASP A 66 14.57 2.71 16.17
N LEU A 67 14.39 3.79 15.41
CA LEU A 67 13.34 3.89 14.39
C LEU A 67 13.49 2.84 13.28
N ALA A 68 14.74 2.52 12.90
CA ALA A 68 15.02 1.59 11.81
C ALA A 68 14.65 0.15 12.18
N SER A 69 14.77 -0.23 13.46
CA SER A 69 14.39 -1.56 13.96
C SER A 69 12.92 -1.93 13.74
N ASN A 70 12.07 -0.95 13.45
CA ASN A 70 10.63 -1.14 13.28
C ASN A 70 10.23 -1.57 11.87
N VAL A 71 11.11 -1.37 10.87
CA VAL A 71 10.81 -1.69 9.48
C VAL A 71 10.56 -3.19 9.33
N GLY A 72 9.47 -3.53 8.65
CA GLY A 72 9.04 -4.91 8.42
C GLY A 72 8.17 -5.51 9.50
N LYS A 73 7.96 -4.84 10.64
CA LYS A 73 7.00 -5.28 11.67
C LYS A 73 5.60 -5.33 11.06
N GLU A 74 4.89 -6.42 11.31
CA GLU A 74 3.56 -6.67 10.73
C GLU A 74 2.47 -6.02 11.58
N LEU A 75 1.58 -5.27 10.92
CA LEU A 75 0.33 -4.78 11.49
C LEU A 75 -0.81 -5.76 11.21
N TYR A 76 -0.86 -6.30 9.98
CA TYR A 76 -1.91 -7.18 9.50
C TYR A 76 -1.31 -8.27 8.60
N ASN A 77 -1.78 -9.50 8.75
CA ASN A 77 -1.42 -10.62 7.89
C ASN A 77 -2.51 -11.70 7.93
N ASP A 78 -3.20 -11.94 6.82
CA ASP A 78 -4.19 -13.04 6.67
C ASP A 78 -3.69 -14.18 5.77
N GLY A 79 -2.41 -14.15 5.39
CA GLY A 79 -1.79 -15.10 4.46
C GLY A 79 -1.75 -14.60 3.02
N ASP A 80 -2.78 -13.88 2.56
CA ASP A 80 -2.87 -13.34 1.20
C ASP A 80 -2.56 -11.84 1.15
N HIS A 81 -2.93 -11.11 2.20
CA HIS A 81 -2.76 -9.69 2.37
C HIS A 81 -1.84 -9.42 3.55
N LYS A 82 -1.01 -8.40 3.41
CA LYS A 82 -0.06 -7.99 4.45
C LYS A 82 0.01 -6.48 4.53
N ILE A 83 -0.03 -5.95 5.76
CA ILE A 83 0.34 -4.56 6.06
C ILE A 83 1.51 -4.59 7.02
N TYR A 84 2.58 -3.89 6.68
CA TYR A 84 3.77 -3.80 7.52
C TYR A 84 4.33 -2.40 7.55
N VAL A 85 5.12 -2.13 8.59
CA VAL A 85 5.82 -0.85 8.77
C VAL A 85 6.88 -0.71 7.68
N ALA A 86 6.70 0.26 6.79
CA ALA A 86 7.63 0.55 5.70
C ALA A 86 8.79 1.44 6.19
N TRP A 87 8.46 2.41 7.05
CA TRP A 87 9.41 3.35 7.63
C TRP A 87 8.81 3.98 8.89
N VAL A 88 9.69 4.46 9.77
CA VAL A 88 9.36 5.34 10.89
C VAL A 88 10.38 6.47 10.85
N GLN A 89 9.91 7.71 10.93
CA GLN A 89 10.79 8.88 10.85
C GLN A 89 10.42 9.92 11.90
N ASN A 90 11.35 10.84 12.15
CA ASN A 90 11.15 11.99 12.99
C ASN A 90 11.56 13.25 12.23
N SER A 91 10.61 14.14 12.00
CA SER A 91 10.81 15.41 11.28
C SER A 91 11.59 16.45 12.10
N GLY A 92 11.78 16.21 13.40
CA GLY A 92 12.43 17.15 14.33
C GLY A 92 11.59 18.39 14.63
N SER A 93 10.34 18.46 14.18
CA SER A 93 9.48 19.62 14.31
C SER A 93 8.15 19.26 14.95
N ALA A 94 7.90 19.83 16.13
CA ALA A 94 6.61 19.74 16.82
C ALA A 94 5.45 20.27 15.95
N ASN A 95 5.71 21.26 15.10
CA ASN A 95 4.71 21.87 14.23
C ASN A 95 4.25 20.95 13.09
N SER A 96 5.07 19.97 12.71
CA SER A 96 4.74 18.99 11.67
C SER A 96 4.47 17.60 12.24
N GLY A 97 4.18 17.48 13.54
CA GLY A 97 3.81 16.21 14.18
C GLY A 97 4.97 15.33 14.62
N GLY A 98 6.22 15.81 14.51
CA GLY A 98 7.42 15.13 15.02
C GLY A 98 7.63 13.73 14.46
N TYR A 99 7.02 12.72 15.06
CA TYR A 99 7.12 11.32 14.64
C TYR A 99 6.04 10.92 13.64
N GLU A 100 6.45 10.25 12.58
CA GLU A 100 5.57 9.73 11.53
C GLU A 100 5.87 8.26 11.26
N ILE A 101 4.83 7.49 10.96
CA ILE A 101 4.91 6.07 10.61
C ILE A 101 4.23 5.83 9.27
N GLY A 102 4.93 5.15 8.37
CA GLY A 102 4.42 4.73 7.08
C GLY A 102 4.21 3.22 7.03
N PHE A 103 3.08 2.83 6.44
CA PHE A 103 2.70 1.45 6.21
C PHE A 103 2.69 1.14 4.73
N ARG A 104 3.10 -0.08 4.40
CA ARG A 104 3.00 -0.67 3.07
C ARG A 104 1.95 -1.76 3.11
N SER A 105 0.95 -1.66 2.24
CA SER A 105 -0.06 -2.70 2.05
C SER A 105 0.26 -3.54 0.82
N CYS A 106 0.00 -4.82 0.91
CA CYS A 106 0.23 -5.80 -0.15
C CYS A 106 -0.97 -6.72 -0.28
N GLY A 107 -1.30 -7.09 -1.52
CA GLY A 107 -2.33 -8.07 -1.81
C GLY A 107 -2.15 -8.72 -3.18
N PRO A 108 -2.91 -9.78 -3.47
CA PRO A 108 -2.79 -10.55 -4.71
C PRO A 108 -3.44 -9.82 -5.89
N TYR A 109 -2.90 -10.05 -7.08
CA TYR A 109 -3.47 -9.57 -8.33
C TYR A 109 -3.17 -10.55 -9.47
N SER A 110 -4.08 -10.60 -10.43
CA SER A 110 -3.94 -11.39 -11.65
C SER A 110 -4.83 -10.81 -12.76
N LEU A 111 -4.80 -11.42 -13.95
CA LEU A 111 -5.70 -11.03 -15.04
C LEU A 111 -7.19 -11.28 -14.74
N SER A 112 -7.54 -11.97 -13.66
CA SER A 112 -8.95 -12.16 -13.23
C SER A 112 -9.42 -11.13 -12.20
N GLY A 113 -8.52 -10.36 -11.60
CA GLY A 113 -8.86 -9.37 -10.58
C GLY A 113 -7.73 -9.11 -9.59
N ALA A 114 -8.01 -8.27 -8.60
CA ALA A 114 -7.08 -7.94 -7.53
C ALA A 114 -7.80 -7.70 -6.21
N THR A 115 -7.12 -7.94 -5.09
CA THR A 115 -7.61 -7.57 -3.76
C THR A 115 -6.50 -6.93 -2.93
N LEU A 116 -6.88 -5.96 -2.09
CA LEU A 116 -5.94 -5.24 -1.22
C LEU A 116 -6.62 -4.86 0.08
N ILE A 117 -6.00 -5.22 1.21
CA ILE A 117 -6.40 -4.71 2.53
C ILE A 117 -5.47 -3.57 2.87
N SER A 118 -6.02 -2.37 3.07
CA SER A 118 -5.25 -1.13 3.26
C SER A 118 -5.99 -0.13 4.15
N GLY A 119 -5.29 0.88 4.65
CA GLY A 119 -5.92 2.08 5.20
C GLY A 119 -6.57 2.96 4.13
N VAL A 120 -6.30 2.72 2.85
CA VAL A 120 -6.82 3.49 1.72
C VAL A 120 -7.96 2.76 1.04
N HIS A 121 -9.05 3.48 0.78
CA HIS A 121 -10.11 3.07 -0.12
C HIS A 121 -9.87 3.69 -1.50
N HIS A 122 -9.69 2.84 -2.51
CA HIS A 122 -9.57 3.21 -3.91
C HIS A 122 -10.91 3.02 -4.61
N GLN A 123 -11.44 4.10 -5.17
CA GLN A 123 -12.79 4.12 -5.74
C GLN A 123 -12.78 4.65 -7.18
N ALA A 124 -13.51 3.98 -8.07
CA ALA A 124 -13.78 4.46 -9.41
C ALA A 124 -14.86 5.56 -9.39
N LEU A 125 -14.58 6.69 -10.03
CA LEU A 125 -15.52 7.82 -10.20
C LEU A 125 -16.17 7.84 -11.59
N GLY A 126 -15.66 7.03 -12.52
CA GLY A 126 -16.13 6.94 -13.90
C GLY A 126 -15.09 6.28 -14.79
N PRO A 127 -15.29 6.28 -16.12
CA PRO A 127 -14.35 5.66 -17.05
C PRO A 127 -12.95 6.27 -16.91
N GLN A 128 -11.97 5.45 -16.55
CA GLN A 128 -10.56 5.84 -16.34
C GLN A 128 -10.35 6.93 -15.27
N MET A 129 -11.32 7.15 -14.38
CA MET A 129 -11.21 8.10 -13.28
C MET A 129 -11.26 7.35 -11.95
N PHE A 130 -10.24 7.52 -11.13
CA PHE A 130 -10.16 6.95 -9.78
C PHE A 130 -9.85 8.02 -8.76
N THR A 131 -10.29 7.79 -7.52
CA THR A 131 -9.90 8.56 -6.35
C THR A 131 -9.43 7.61 -5.27
N SER A 132 -8.65 8.14 -4.34
CA SER A 132 -8.17 7.41 -3.17
C SER A 132 -8.47 8.24 -1.94
N ARG A 133 -8.88 7.59 -0.86
CA ARG A 133 -9.13 8.25 0.43
C ARG A 133 -8.61 7.36 1.53
N ASN A 134 -7.83 7.92 2.45
CA ASN A 134 -7.52 7.25 3.70
C ASN A 134 -8.79 7.16 4.56
N VAL A 135 -9.17 5.94 4.92
CA VAL A 135 -10.34 5.64 5.77
C VAL A 135 -9.94 5.01 7.10
N ALA A 136 -8.66 4.63 7.25
CA ALA A 136 -8.14 4.11 8.49
C ALA A 136 -8.04 5.19 9.57
N GLN A 137 -8.17 4.76 10.82
CA GLN A 137 -7.95 5.58 12.00
C GLN A 137 -6.84 4.97 12.83
N MET A 138 -5.93 5.81 13.31
CA MET A 138 -4.80 5.38 14.14
C MET A 138 -4.92 5.94 15.55
N THR A 139 -4.62 5.11 16.54
CA THR A 139 -4.34 5.54 17.92
C THR A 139 -2.95 5.07 18.34
N ALA A 140 -2.32 5.83 19.21
CA ALA A 140 -1.01 5.54 19.77
C ALA A 140 -1.10 5.53 21.31
N GLU A 141 -0.74 4.43 21.94
CA GLU A 141 -0.60 4.32 23.39
C GLU A 141 0.86 4.51 23.79
N TYR A 142 1.14 5.56 24.55
CA TYR A 142 2.48 5.91 24.99
C TYR A 142 2.45 6.50 26.40
N LYS A 143 3.35 6.03 27.28
CA LYS A 143 3.44 6.47 28.69
C LYS A 143 2.08 6.45 29.44
N GLY A 144 1.22 5.48 29.12
CA GLY A 144 -0.11 5.33 29.74
C GLY A 144 -1.17 6.32 29.24
N LYS A 145 -0.89 7.11 28.20
CA LYS A 145 -1.84 7.98 27.51
C LYS A 145 -2.14 7.45 26.11
N SER A 146 -3.33 7.76 25.62
CA SER A 146 -3.76 7.45 24.26
C SER A 146 -3.81 8.73 23.43
N TYR A 147 -3.22 8.69 22.25
CA TYR A 147 -3.15 9.79 21.30
C TYR A 147 -3.88 9.40 20.02
N ASN A 148 -4.73 10.28 19.50
CA ASN A 148 -5.32 10.09 18.18
C ASN A 148 -4.30 10.54 17.13
N GLY A 149 -3.89 9.62 16.27
CA GLY A 149 -3.03 9.91 15.15
C GLY A 149 -3.78 10.66 14.05
N SER A 150 -3.12 11.63 13.43
CA SER A 150 -3.63 12.30 12.24
C SER A 150 -3.01 11.70 10.98
N GLU A 151 -3.78 11.68 9.90
CA GLU A 151 -3.27 11.30 8.59
C GLU A 151 -2.10 12.21 8.21
N ALA A 152 -0.99 11.61 7.80
CA ALA A 152 0.15 12.32 7.24
C ALA A 152 0.16 12.24 5.70
N GLY A 153 -0.30 11.11 5.15
CA GLY A 153 -0.52 10.97 3.72
C GLY A 153 -0.97 9.58 3.30
N HIS A 154 -1.25 9.43 2.01
CA HIS A 154 -1.46 8.15 1.38
C HIS A 154 -1.02 8.17 -0.09
N GLY A 155 -0.50 7.04 -0.54
CA GLY A 155 -0.15 6.78 -1.93
C GLY A 155 -1.30 6.14 -2.71
N GLY A 156 -1.18 6.21 -4.03
CA GLY A 156 -1.96 5.36 -4.93
C GLY A 156 -1.35 3.95 -5.03
N LEU A 157 -1.80 3.20 -6.03
CA LEU A 157 -1.26 1.88 -6.38
C LEU A 157 0.10 2.00 -7.12
N ASN A 158 1.05 2.68 -6.51
CA ASN A 158 2.36 3.00 -7.08
C ASN A 158 3.32 1.80 -7.10
N TYR A 159 3.00 0.77 -6.34
CA TYR A 159 3.74 -0.47 -6.27
C TYR A 159 2.92 -1.58 -6.90
N LYS A 160 3.60 -2.56 -7.51
CA LYS A 160 2.91 -3.61 -8.28
C LYS A 160 1.83 -4.37 -7.50
N ASN A 161 1.96 -4.51 -6.18
CA ASN A 161 1.06 -5.33 -5.37
C ASN A 161 0.28 -4.54 -4.30
N GLY A 162 0.16 -3.21 -4.38
CA GLY A 162 -0.65 -2.45 -3.41
C GLY A 162 -0.26 -0.98 -3.28
N ASP A 163 -0.58 -0.38 -2.14
CA ASP A 163 -0.40 1.06 -1.82
C ASP A 163 0.43 1.33 -0.55
N ASP A 164 0.50 2.59 -0.16
CA ASP A 164 1.08 3.04 1.09
C ASP A 164 0.19 4.09 1.77
N PHE A 165 0.29 4.18 3.09
CA PHE A 165 -0.38 5.21 3.88
C PHE A 165 0.41 5.52 5.15
N SER A 166 0.32 6.75 5.65
CA SER A 166 1.08 7.20 6.81
C SER A 166 0.26 8.06 7.77
N PHE A 167 0.71 8.06 9.02
CA PHE A 167 0.14 8.82 10.11
C PHE A 167 1.22 9.48 10.96
N TYR A 168 0.89 10.63 11.53
CA TYR A 168 1.64 11.18 12.65
C TYR A 168 1.30 10.40 13.93
N ILE A 169 2.34 9.95 14.65
CA ILE A 169 2.18 9.13 15.86
C ILE A 169 1.54 9.95 16.98
N PHE A 170 1.94 11.21 17.12
CA PHE A 170 1.43 12.12 18.14
C PHE A 170 0.80 13.36 17.48
N PRO A 171 -0.36 13.83 17.96
CA PRO A 171 -0.97 15.05 17.46
C PRO A 171 -0.16 16.29 17.89
N SER A 172 -0.28 17.38 17.12
CA SER A 172 0.41 18.66 17.40
C SER A 172 0.18 19.17 18.83
N ASP A 173 -1.03 18.99 19.35
CA ASP A 173 -1.41 19.50 20.67
C ASP A 173 -0.66 18.78 21.79
N ALA A 174 -0.32 17.49 21.62
CA ALA A 174 0.50 16.76 22.58
C ALA A 174 1.93 17.32 22.69
N TYR A 175 2.46 17.90 21.61
CA TYR A 175 3.73 18.63 21.64
C TYR A 175 3.56 20.02 22.29
N ALA A 176 2.48 20.74 21.97
CA ALA A 176 2.21 22.06 22.54
C ALA A 176 2.04 22.02 24.07
N ASP A 177 1.41 20.95 24.56
CA ASP A 177 1.17 20.70 25.98
C ASP A 177 2.37 20.05 26.70
N ASN A 178 3.49 19.85 26.00
CA ASN A 178 4.70 19.18 26.50
C ASN A 178 4.46 17.76 27.04
N GLU A 179 3.45 17.07 26.52
CA GLU A 179 3.22 15.66 26.87
C GLU A 179 4.23 14.73 26.19
N VAL A 180 4.64 15.13 24.98
CA VAL A 180 5.70 14.50 24.19
C VAL A 180 6.64 15.57 23.64
N THR A 181 7.85 15.16 23.32
CA THR A 181 8.91 15.96 22.73
C THR A 181 9.32 15.39 21.38
N VAL A 182 10.17 16.09 20.64
CA VAL A 182 10.76 15.56 19.41
C VAL A 182 11.89 14.55 19.68
N ASN A 183 12.18 14.20 20.93
CA ASN A 183 13.24 13.25 21.31
C ASN A 183 12.69 12.19 22.30
N GLU A 184 11.54 11.61 21.96
CA GLU A 184 10.99 10.49 22.71
C GLU A 184 11.81 9.21 22.55
N SER A 185 11.73 8.34 23.55
CA SER A 185 12.38 7.02 23.57
C SER A 185 11.47 6.00 24.24
N GLY A 186 11.75 4.72 24.00
CA GLY A 186 10.91 3.62 24.49
C GLY A 186 9.85 3.21 23.48
N GLN A 187 8.87 2.45 23.96
CA GLN A 187 7.91 1.76 23.09
C GLN A 187 6.57 2.50 23.03
N VAL A 188 6.04 2.64 21.82
CA VAL A 188 4.67 3.10 21.55
C VAL A 188 3.90 1.96 20.91
N ARG A 189 2.69 1.68 21.40
CA ARG A 189 1.79 0.73 20.74
C ARG A 189 0.90 1.52 19.78
N ILE A 190 1.00 1.21 18.50
CA ILE A 190 0.14 1.76 17.46
C ILE A 190 -1.01 0.80 17.24
N ALA A 191 -2.23 1.30 17.18
CA ALA A 191 -3.42 0.55 16.80
C ALA A 191 -4.12 1.21 15.62
N ILE A 192 -4.55 0.41 14.64
CA ILE A 192 -5.26 0.86 13.44
C ILE A 192 -6.59 0.15 13.33
N SER A 193 -7.63 0.94 13.07
CA SER A 193 -8.99 0.48 12.79
C SER A 193 -9.48 1.00 11.44
N ASN A 194 -10.64 0.51 11.00
CA ASN A 194 -11.28 0.89 9.73
C ASN A 194 -10.41 0.64 8.49
N LEU A 195 -9.63 -0.45 8.50
CA LEU A 195 -9.01 -0.94 7.27
C LEU A 195 -10.10 -1.27 6.23
N TYR A 196 -9.79 -1.08 4.96
CA TYR A 196 -10.69 -1.34 3.85
C TYR A 196 -10.15 -2.47 2.97
N LYS A 197 -11.02 -3.41 2.60
CA LYS A 197 -10.73 -4.40 1.58
C LYS A 197 -11.18 -3.86 0.22
N ASN A 198 -10.22 -3.42 -0.58
CA ASN A 198 -10.43 -3.11 -1.98
C ASN A 198 -10.53 -4.42 -2.77
N VAL A 199 -11.56 -4.55 -3.61
CA VAL A 199 -11.81 -5.74 -4.42
C VAL A 199 -12.12 -5.30 -5.85
N TRP A 200 -11.24 -5.63 -6.78
CA TRP A 200 -11.46 -5.42 -8.21
C TRP A 200 -11.75 -6.76 -8.88
N SER A 201 -12.99 -6.93 -9.32
CA SER A 201 -13.46 -8.14 -10.01
C SER A 201 -13.97 -7.78 -11.41
N LYS A 202 -13.86 -8.73 -12.34
CA LYS A 202 -14.43 -8.54 -13.69
C LYS A 202 -15.94 -8.28 -13.63
N VAL A 203 -16.42 -7.42 -14.51
CA VAL A 203 -17.84 -7.11 -14.72
C VAL A 203 -18.54 -8.23 -15.48
#